data_AF-A0A973W9N9-F1
#
_entry.id   AF-A0A973W9N9-F1
#
_cell.length_a   1.000
_cell.length_b   1.000
_cell.length_c   1.000
_cell.angle_alpha   90.00
_cell.angle_beta   90.00
_cell.angle_gamma   90.00
#
_symmetry.space_group_name_H-M   'P 1'
#
loop_
_entity.id
_entity.type
_entity.pdbx_description
1 polymer ?
#
loop_
_entity_poly.entity_id
_entity_poly.type
_entity_poly.pdbx_seq_one_letter_code
_entity_poly.pdbx_strand_id
1 'polypeptide(L)'
;MLDGLRQFIADIVSPDAQADRSFDDGDYRLAATALLVHVVSLDGEPTVAEKRKLHSLIESRFQLDPGTADKLIASAMRVEGEAVDLYHFTSVIMRSVNEEGRLRIVEMMWELVYADGQVSEFEDNVVWRAADLLGISSRDRIDLKHRVAEKQAALPKGPWGTADAAI
;
A
#
# COMPACT_ATOMS: atom_id res chain seq x y z
N MET A 1 -20.78 -22.44 22.99
CA MET A 1 -21.28 -23.64 22.26
C MET A 1 -22.30 -23.27 21.19
N LEU A 2 -23.09 -22.20 21.36
CA LEU A 2 -24.03 -21.71 20.33
C LEU A 2 -23.34 -20.91 19.21
N ASP A 3 -22.13 -20.39 19.44
CA ASP A 3 -21.38 -19.58 18.48
C ASP A 3 -20.95 -20.38 17.24
N GLY A 4 -20.58 -21.65 17.44
CA GLY A 4 -20.21 -22.54 16.33
C GLY A 4 -21.38 -22.84 15.40
N LEU A 5 -22.61 -22.87 15.91
CA LEU A 5 -23.82 -23.07 15.10
C LEU A 5 -24.17 -21.81 14.30
N ARG A 6 -23.94 -20.62 14.87
CA ARG A 6 -24.18 -19.35 14.18
C ARG A 6 -23.19 -19.14 13.03
N GLN A 7 -21.92 -19.49 13.25
CA GLN A 7 -20.88 -19.43 12.23
C GLN A 7 -21.14 -20.43 11.08
N PHE A 8 -21.57 -21.65 11.42
CA PHE A 8 -21.89 -22.67 10.42
C PHE A 8 -23.09 -22.30 9.54
N ILE A 9 -24.12 -21.68 10.13
CA ILE A 9 -25.30 -21.22 9.36
C ILE A 9 -24.95 -20.02 8.47
N ALA A 10 -24.08 -19.11 8.92
CA ALA A 10 -23.60 -17.99 8.11
C ALA A 10 -22.79 -18.46 6.89
N ASP A 11 -21.91 -19.45 7.08
CA ASP A 11 -21.07 -20.02 6.01
C ASP A 11 -21.89 -20.72 4.91
N ILE A 12 -23.08 -21.26 5.24
CA ILE A 12 -23.96 -21.95 4.27
C ILE A 12 -24.88 -20.98 3.53
N VAL A 13 -25.36 -19.93 4.20
CA VAL A 13 -26.33 -18.98 3.62
C VAL A 13 -25.64 -17.98 2.69
N SER A 14 -24.34 -17.72 2.90
CA SER A 14 -23.55 -16.83 2.07
C SER A 14 -22.15 -17.41 1.84
N PRO A 15 -21.93 -18.27 0.84
CA PRO A 15 -20.59 -18.75 0.49
C PRO A 15 -19.65 -17.59 0.08
N ASP A 16 -20.20 -16.45 -0.35
CA ASP A 16 -19.46 -15.19 -0.58
C ASP A 16 -19.10 -14.42 0.71
N ALA A 17 -19.68 -14.76 1.87
CA ALA A 17 -19.35 -14.08 3.13
C ALA A 17 -17.95 -14.42 3.65
N GLN A 18 -17.33 -15.50 3.15
CA GLN A 18 -15.93 -15.77 3.45
C GLN A 18 -14.97 -14.81 2.70
N ALA A 19 -15.42 -14.22 1.58
CA ALA A 19 -14.78 -13.12 0.85
C ALA A 19 -15.12 -11.72 1.44
N ASP A 20 -15.86 -11.70 2.55
CA ASP A 20 -16.25 -10.52 3.31
C ASP A 20 -15.66 -10.54 4.74
N ARG A 21 -14.47 -11.15 4.89
CA ARG A 21 -13.61 -10.76 6.01
C ARG A 21 -13.20 -9.31 5.76
N SER A 22 -14.01 -8.38 6.26
CA SER A 22 -13.62 -6.99 6.44
C SER A 22 -12.21 -6.99 7.01
N PHE A 23 -11.26 -6.35 6.32
CA PHE A 23 -9.93 -6.18 6.85
C PHE A 23 -10.07 -5.46 8.19
N ASP A 24 -9.73 -6.15 9.28
CA ASP A 24 -9.79 -5.55 10.61
C ASP A 24 -8.62 -4.57 10.79
N ASP A 25 -8.74 -3.64 11.73
CA ASP A 25 -7.72 -2.63 12.04
C ASP A 25 -6.37 -3.24 12.48
N GLY A 26 -6.34 -4.54 12.83
CA GLY A 26 -5.15 -5.31 13.17
C GLY A 26 -4.47 -5.98 11.97
N ASP A 27 -5.11 -6.03 10.79
CA ASP A 27 -4.54 -6.62 9.59
C ASP A 27 -3.43 -5.71 9.04
N TYR A 28 -2.20 -6.25 9.02
CA TYR A 28 -1.06 -5.52 8.50
C TYR A 28 -1.21 -5.12 7.03
N ARG A 29 -2.03 -5.85 6.24
CA ARG A 29 -2.31 -5.51 4.84
C ARG A 29 -3.12 -4.22 4.76
N LEU A 30 -4.07 -4.02 5.67
CA LEU A 30 -4.82 -2.78 5.79
C LEU A 30 -3.90 -1.64 6.20
N ALA A 31 -3.08 -1.84 7.24
CA ALA A 31 -2.13 -0.84 7.70
C ALA A 31 -1.08 -0.47 6.63
N ALA A 32 -0.55 -1.45 5.89
CA ALA A 32 0.40 -1.22 4.81
C ALA A 32 -0.26 -0.50 3.62
N THR A 33 -1.50 -0.87 3.27
CA THR A 33 -2.24 -0.19 2.19
C THR A 33 -2.58 1.25 2.58
N ALA A 34 -3.00 1.48 3.82
CA ALA A 34 -3.28 2.83 4.33
C ALA A 34 -2.02 3.69 4.35
N LEU A 35 -0.87 3.12 4.72
CA LEU A 35 0.42 3.80 4.64
C LEU A 35 0.77 4.18 3.19
N LEU A 36 0.54 3.30 2.22
CA LEU A 36 0.78 3.58 0.80
C LEU A 36 -0.16 4.67 0.27
N VAL A 37 -1.44 4.63 0.63
CA VAL A 37 -2.42 5.68 0.29
C VAL A 37 -1.99 7.02 0.87
N HIS A 38 -1.58 7.05 2.14
CA HIS A 38 -1.14 8.26 2.82
C HIS A 38 0.05 8.93 2.13
N VAL A 39 1.03 8.13 1.66
CA VAL A 39 2.23 8.64 0.97
C VAL A 39 1.85 9.45 -0.27
N VAL A 40 1.00 8.92 -1.13
CA VAL A 40 0.63 9.55 -2.42
C VAL A 40 -0.51 10.54 -2.34
N SER A 41 -1.19 10.62 -1.20
CA SER A 41 -2.31 11.57 -0.99
C SER A 41 -1.86 12.84 -0.24
N LEU A 42 -0.57 12.94 0.12
CA LEU A 42 -0.11 13.99 1.04
C LEU A 42 -0.15 15.39 0.42
N ASP A 43 0.24 15.54 -0.84
CA ASP A 43 0.32 16.83 -1.54
C ASP A 43 -0.81 17.06 -2.56
N GLY A 44 -1.77 16.12 -2.64
CA GLY A 44 -2.93 16.25 -3.49
C GLY A 44 -3.63 14.94 -3.79
N GLU A 45 -4.44 14.94 -4.84
CA GLU A 45 -5.09 13.74 -5.34
C GLU A 45 -4.07 12.87 -6.10
N PRO A 46 -3.94 11.57 -5.79
CA PRO A 46 -3.01 10.69 -6.49
C PRO A 46 -3.30 10.62 -7.99
N THR A 47 -2.23 10.59 -8.79
CA THR A 47 -2.29 10.48 -10.25
C THR A 47 -2.87 9.14 -10.70
N VAL A 48 -3.29 9.07 -11.97
CA VAL A 48 -3.78 7.82 -12.58
C VAL A 48 -2.67 6.75 -12.66
N ALA A 49 -1.40 7.15 -12.70
CA ALA A 49 -0.26 6.23 -12.68
C ALA A 49 -0.09 5.60 -11.30
N GLU A 50 -0.12 6.41 -10.24
CA GLU A 50 -0.01 5.94 -8.86
C GLU A 50 -1.19 5.07 -8.44
N LYS A 51 -2.43 5.45 -8.78
CA LYS A 51 -3.61 4.62 -8.50
C LYS A 51 -3.51 3.23 -9.11
N ARG A 52 -3.08 3.15 -10.38
CA ARG A 52 -2.83 1.87 -11.07
C ARG A 52 -1.69 1.10 -10.42
N LYS A 53 -0.61 1.77 -10.05
CA LYS A 53 0.54 1.15 -9.40
C LYS A 53 0.19 0.61 -8.01
N LEU A 54 -0.56 1.37 -7.21
CA LEU A 54 -1.09 0.95 -5.92
C LEU A 54 -1.89 -0.34 -6.08
N HIS A 55 -2.89 -0.34 -6.97
CA HIS A 55 -3.71 -1.53 -7.22
C HIS A 55 -2.87 -2.75 -7.61
N SER A 56 -1.96 -2.60 -8.57
CA SER A 56 -1.05 -3.67 -9.01
C SER A 56 -0.14 -4.18 -7.89
N LEU A 57 0.37 -3.29 -7.02
CA LEU A 57 1.16 -3.68 -5.85
C LEU A 57 0.32 -4.47 -4.85
N ILE A 58 -0.92 -4.04 -4.57
CA ILE A 58 -1.80 -4.73 -3.62
C ILE A 58 -2.16 -6.14 -4.13
N GLU A 59 -2.57 -6.27 -5.39
CA GLU A 59 -2.88 -7.58 -6.00
C GLU A 59 -1.67 -8.52 -5.93
N SER A 60 -0.52 -8.08 -6.44
CA SER A 60 0.65 -8.93 -6.59
C SER A 60 1.32 -9.28 -5.26
N ARG A 61 1.39 -8.33 -4.31
CA ARG A 61 2.09 -8.53 -3.04
C ARG A 61 1.29 -9.32 -2.03
N PHE A 62 -0.02 -9.10 -2.01
CA PHE A 62 -0.92 -9.78 -1.08
C PHE A 62 -1.66 -10.97 -1.71
N GLN A 63 -1.39 -11.26 -3.00
CA GLN A 63 -1.98 -12.37 -3.74
C GLN A 63 -3.51 -12.31 -3.72
N LEU A 64 -4.04 -11.12 -4.01
CA LEU A 64 -5.47 -10.84 -4.02
C LEU A 64 -5.98 -10.76 -5.46
N ASP A 65 -7.23 -11.17 -5.67
CA ASP A 65 -7.93 -10.85 -6.92
C ASP A 65 -8.28 -9.35 -6.98
N PRO A 66 -8.57 -8.79 -8.17
CA PRO A 66 -8.85 -7.37 -8.34
C PRO A 66 -9.98 -6.85 -7.42
N GLY A 67 -11.07 -7.61 -7.27
CA GLY A 67 -12.20 -7.19 -6.45
C GLY A 67 -11.87 -7.14 -4.96
N THR A 68 -11.05 -8.07 -4.48
CA THR A 68 -10.57 -8.04 -3.09
C THR A 68 -9.54 -6.93 -2.86
N ALA A 69 -8.70 -6.63 -3.86
CA ALA A 69 -7.77 -5.50 -3.82
C ALA A 69 -8.53 -4.16 -3.74
N ASP A 70 -9.58 -3.99 -4.54
CA ASP A 70 -10.46 -2.81 -4.47
C ASP A 70 -11.07 -2.62 -3.08
N LYS A 71 -11.58 -3.69 -2.47
CA LYS A 71 -12.13 -3.64 -1.10
C LYS A 71 -11.07 -3.24 -0.06
N LEU A 72 -9.85 -3.75 -0.20
CA LEU A 72 -8.73 -3.42 0.68
C LEU A 72 -8.36 -1.94 0.56
N ILE A 73 -8.23 -1.44 -0.67
CA ILE A 73 -7.91 -0.04 -0.96
C ILE A 73 -9.00 0.88 -0.43
N ALA A 74 -10.28 0.56 -0.68
CA ALA A 74 -11.39 1.35 -0.17
C ALA A 74 -11.44 1.40 1.37
N SER A 75 -11.12 0.26 2.03
CA SER A 75 -11.02 0.20 3.49
C SER A 75 -9.84 1.04 4.00
N ALA A 76 -8.69 0.95 3.32
CA ALA A 76 -7.50 1.70 3.65
C ALA A 76 -7.70 3.22 3.52
N MET A 77 -8.37 3.68 2.46
CA MET A 77 -8.72 5.10 2.28
C MET A 77 -9.64 5.61 3.39
N ARG A 78 -10.58 4.78 3.87
CA ARG A 78 -11.45 5.16 4.99
C ARG A 78 -10.65 5.30 6.28
N VAL A 79 -9.83 4.31 6.60
CA VAL A 79 -9.01 4.34 7.83
C VAL A 79 -7.97 5.45 7.75
N GLU A 80 -7.38 5.73 6.59
CA GLU A 80 -6.43 6.84 6.41
C GLU A 80 -7.11 8.19 6.70
N GLY A 81 -8.31 8.43 6.16
CA GLY A 81 -9.07 9.65 6.43
C GLY A 81 -9.58 9.78 7.87
N GLU A 82 -9.66 8.68 8.62
CA GLU A 82 -10.06 8.64 10.04
C GLU A 82 -8.86 8.65 11.00
N ALA A 83 -7.67 8.22 10.55
CA ALA A 83 -6.53 7.94 11.40
C ALA A 83 -5.67 9.18 11.73
N VAL A 84 -5.06 9.12 12.91
CA VAL A 84 -4.14 10.12 13.45
C VAL A 84 -2.71 9.56 13.41
N ASP A 85 -1.96 9.94 12.37
CA ASP A 85 -0.50 9.80 12.22
C ASP A 85 0.06 8.40 11.87
N LEU A 86 1.17 8.40 11.13
CA LEU A 86 1.96 7.26 10.63
C LEU A 86 2.31 6.21 11.70
N TYR A 87 2.37 6.63 12.96
CA TYR A 87 2.66 5.76 14.10
C TYR A 87 1.67 4.60 14.24
N HIS A 88 0.39 4.83 13.96
CA HIS A 88 -0.62 3.77 14.10
C HIS A 88 -0.34 2.62 13.12
N PHE A 89 -0.22 2.95 11.82
CA PHE A 89 0.04 1.96 10.77
C PHE A 89 1.37 1.23 10.97
N THR A 90 2.43 1.98 11.25
CA THR A 90 3.77 1.40 11.43
C THR A 90 3.82 0.51 12.67
N SER A 91 3.07 0.83 13.74
CA SER A 91 2.96 -0.03 14.92
C SER A 91 2.25 -1.36 14.63
N VAL A 92 1.18 -1.36 13.83
CA VAL A 92 0.50 -2.60 13.39
C VAL A 92 1.47 -3.45 12.57
N ILE A 93 2.15 -2.85 11.59
CA ILE A 93 3.11 -3.54 10.74
C ILE A 93 4.26 -4.13 11.56
N MET A 94 4.84 -3.35 12.48
CA MET A 94 5.95 -3.77 13.36
C MET A 94 5.63 -5.03 14.18
N ARG A 95 4.38 -5.19 14.62
CA ARG A 95 3.95 -6.37 15.39
C ARG A 95 3.64 -7.59 14.52
N SER A 96 3.33 -7.37 13.24
CA SER A 96 2.77 -8.41 12.37
C SER A 96 3.79 -9.01 11.40
N VAL A 97 4.86 -8.29 11.04
CA VAL A 97 5.87 -8.79 10.08
C VAL A 97 7.31 -8.64 10.58
N ASN A 98 8.16 -9.55 10.10
CA ASN A 98 9.60 -9.48 10.33
C ASN A 98 10.25 -8.34 9.51
N GLU A 99 11.56 -8.13 9.73
CA GLU A 99 12.30 -7.07 9.05
C GLU A 99 12.25 -7.14 7.53
N GLU A 100 12.34 -8.34 6.97
CA GLU A 100 12.19 -8.56 5.53
C GLU A 100 10.80 -8.09 5.05
N GLY A 101 9.74 -8.39 5.79
CA GLY A 101 8.40 -7.87 5.52
C GLY A 101 8.32 -6.35 5.55
N ARG A 102 8.99 -5.71 6.52
CA ARG A 102 9.05 -4.25 6.63
C ARG A 102 9.83 -3.63 5.47
N LEU A 103 10.97 -4.20 5.08
CA LEU A 103 11.75 -3.79 3.91
C LEU A 103 10.90 -3.83 2.64
N ARG A 104 10.10 -4.89 2.48
CA ARG A 104 9.20 -5.04 1.32
C ARG A 104 8.10 -3.98 1.29
N ILE A 105 7.59 -3.55 2.45
CA ILE A 105 6.61 -2.45 2.52
C ILE A 105 7.27 -1.11 2.14
N VAL A 106 8.50 -0.85 2.60
CA VAL A 106 9.25 0.35 2.18
C VAL A 106 9.56 0.31 0.69
N GLU A 107 9.83 -0.86 0.12
CA GLU A 107 10.05 -1.04 -1.31
C GLU A 107 8.79 -0.70 -2.10
N MET A 108 7.62 -1.15 -1.63
CA MET A 108 6.33 -0.80 -2.23
C MET A 108 6.08 0.72 -2.20
N MET A 109 6.44 1.41 -1.12
CA MET A 109 6.31 2.87 -1.02
C MET A 109 7.16 3.56 -2.09
N TRP A 110 8.43 3.18 -2.25
CA TRP A 110 9.28 3.71 -3.31
C TRP A 110 8.74 3.38 -4.70
N GLU A 111 8.32 2.14 -4.94
CA GLU A 111 7.76 1.76 -6.24
C GLU A 111 6.49 2.53 -6.60
N LEU A 112 5.74 2.97 -5.59
CA LEU A 112 4.52 3.74 -5.75
C LEU A 112 4.82 5.21 -6.06
N VAL A 113 5.67 5.89 -5.27
CA VAL A 113 6.01 7.31 -5.51
C VAL A 113 6.75 7.51 -6.84
N TYR A 114 7.52 6.51 -7.30
CA TYR A 114 8.17 6.59 -8.61
C TYR A 114 7.24 6.29 -9.79
N ALA A 115 5.94 6.02 -9.57
CA ALA A 115 5.05 5.49 -10.61
C ALA A 115 4.83 6.42 -11.80
N ASP A 116 4.79 7.74 -11.57
CA ASP A 116 4.63 8.75 -12.62
C ASP A 116 5.97 9.37 -13.08
N GLY A 117 7.06 9.02 -12.39
CA GLY A 117 8.42 9.49 -12.68
C GLY A 117 8.78 10.83 -12.04
N GLN A 118 7.93 11.42 -11.20
CA GLN A 118 8.22 12.55 -10.34
C GLN A 118 8.12 12.08 -8.88
N VAL A 119 9.01 12.57 -8.01
CA VAL A 119 8.87 12.35 -6.56
C VAL A 119 8.95 13.69 -5.90
N SER A 120 7.91 14.07 -5.17
CA SER A 120 7.87 15.33 -4.44
C SER A 120 8.70 15.25 -3.15
N GLU A 121 9.14 16.40 -2.65
CA GLU A 121 9.85 16.45 -1.36
C GLU A 121 8.98 15.95 -0.21
N PHE A 122 7.65 16.09 -0.32
CA PHE A 122 6.71 15.62 0.69
C PHE A 122 6.65 14.11 0.72
N GLU A 123 6.50 13.46 -0.44
CA GLU A 123 6.49 12.01 -0.58
C GLU A 123 7.80 11.40 -0.07
N ASP A 124 8.94 11.95 -0.50
CA ASP A 124 10.27 11.50 -0.09
C ASP A 124 10.40 11.50 1.44
N ASN A 125 10.00 12.62 2.07
CA ASN A 125 10.03 12.78 3.51
C ASN A 125 9.11 11.81 4.25
N VAL A 126 7.91 11.54 3.73
CA VAL A 126 6.99 10.57 4.34
C VAL A 126 7.54 9.16 4.24
N VAL A 127 8.03 8.73 3.07
CA VAL A 127 8.65 7.41 2.91
C VAL A 127 9.84 7.27 3.86
N TRP A 128 10.64 8.33 4.01
CA TRP A 128 11.77 8.35 4.93
C TRP A 128 11.35 8.19 6.39
N ARG A 129 10.33 8.92 6.83
CA ARG A 129 9.78 8.84 8.19
C ARG A 129 9.12 7.49 8.45
N ALA A 130 8.35 6.97 7.50
CA ALA A 130 7.71 5.66 7.61
C ALA A 130 8.75 4.54 7.73
N ALA A 131 9.81 4.57 6.93
CA ALA A 131 10.91 3.61 7.03
C ALA A 131 11.67 3.70 8.36
N ASP A 132 11.75 4.89 8.95
CA ASP A 132 12.28 5.10 10.31
C ASP A 132 11.45 4.40 11.38
N LEU A 133 10.15 4.63 11.35
CA LEU A 133 9.20 4.03 12.27
C LEU A 133 9.11 2.50 12.11
N LEU A 134 9.36 2.00 10.90
CA LEU A 134 9.48 0.57 10.60
C LEU A 134 10.85 -0.02 11.00
N GLY A 135 11.74 0.77 11.61
CA GLY A 135 13.02 0.30 12.12
C GLY A 135 13.99 -0.19 11.05
N ILE A 136 13.89 0.33 9.82
CA ILE A 136 14.82 0.01 8.73
C ILE A 136 16.10 0.81 8.92
N SER A 137 17.29 0.24 8.73
CA SER A 137 18.54 0.98 8.91
C SER A 137 18.71 2.08 7.84
N SER A 138 19.38 3.19 8.17
CA SER A 138 19.60 4.28 7.19
C SER A 138 20.32 3.79 5.92
N ARG A 139 21.23 2.81 6.05
CA ARG A 139 21.89 2.17 4.91
C ARG A 139 20.86 1.49 4.01
N ASP A 140 20.04 0.61 4.56
CA ASP A 140 19.08 -0.15 3.77
C ASP A 140 18.04 0.74 3.10
N ARG A 141 17.65 1.85 3.75
CA ARG A 141 16.74 2.81 3.13
C ARG A 141 17.36 3.52 1.91
N ILE A 142 18.64 3.91 1.99
CA ILE A 142 19.38 4.51 0.87
C ILE A 142 19.51 3.48 -0.26
N ASP A 143 19.97 2.27 0.05
CA ASP A 143 20.19 1.20 -0.93
C ASP A 143 18.88 0.82 -1.63
N LEU A 144 17.78 0.79 -0.89
CA LEU A 144 16.45 0.50 -1.43
C LEU A 144 15.95 1.60 -2.37
N LYS A 145 16.10 2.88 -1.99
CA LYS A 145 15.73 4.01 -2.85
C LYS A 145 16.49 3.95 -4.18
N HIS A 146 17.80 3.76 -4.13
CA HIS A 146 18.64 3.65 -5.34
C HIS A 146 18.20 2.47 -6.21
N ARG A 147 18.04 1.29 -5.63
CA ARG A 147 17.63 0.09 -6.36
C ARG A 147 16.28 0.25 -7.05
N VAL A 148 15.30 0.85 -6.39
CA VAL A 148 13.98 1.09 -7.00
C VAL A 148 14.07 2.15 -8.09
N ALA A 149 14.79 3.26 -7.85
CA ALA A 149 14.99 4.31 -8.84
C ALA A 149 15.66 3.78 -10.12
N GLU A 150 16.70 2.94 -9.99
CA GLU A 150 17.37 2.28 -11.11
C GLU A 150 16.42 1.35 -11.88
N LYS A 151 15.63 0.54 -11.16
CA LYS A 151 14.63 -0.36 -11.76
C LYS A 151 13.57 0.42 -12.55
N GLN A 152 13.11 1.55 -12.03
CA GLN A 152 12.12 2.40 -12.70
C GLN A 152 12.71 3.15 -13.91
N ALA A 153 13.96 3.62 -13.81
CA ALA A 153 14.67 4.22 -14.94
C ALA A 153 14.93 3.23 -16.09
N ALA A 154 15.07 1.93 -15.78
CA ALA A 154 15.25 0.87 -16.77
C ALA A 154 13.93 0.42 -17.44
N LEU A 155 12.76 0.77 -16.91
CA LEU A 155 11.49 0.45 -17.53
C LEU A 155 11.26 1.37 -18.74
N PRO A 156 10.84 0.82 -19.91
CA PRO A 156 10.51 1.65 -21.05
C PRO A 156 9.36 2.57 -20.66
N LYS A 157 9.53 3.89 -20.87
CA LYS A 157 8.41 4.83 -20.79
C LYS A 157 7.35 4.34 -21.77
N GLY A 158 6.24 3.82 -21.25
CA GLY A 158 5.16 3.31 -22.07
C GLY A 158 4.64 4.38 -23.04
N PRO A 159 3.88 4.01 -24.09
CA PRO A 159 3.47 4.91 -25.18
C PRO A 159 2.55 6.07 -24.76
N TRP A 160 2.34 6.29 -23.46
CA TRP A 160 1.43 7.27 -22.88
C TRP A 160 2.16 8.45 -22.22
N GLY A 161 3.49 8.54 -22.35
CA GLY A 161 4.32 9.58 -21.73
C GLY A 161 4.37 10.95 -22.44
N THR A 162 3.73 11.11 -23.60
CA THR A 162 3.58 12.41 -24.28
C THR A 162 2.34 12.37 -25.18
N ALA A 163 1.19 12.75 -24.64
CA ALA A 163 0.01 13.05 -25.47
C ALA A 163 -0.83 14.13 -24.79
N ASP A 164 -0.24 15.31 -24.55
CA ASP A 164 -1.02 16.53 -24.38
C ASP A 164 -0.22 17.79 -24.75
N ALA A 165 0.45 17.71 -25.91
CA ALA A 165 0.92 18.90 -26.62
C ALA A 165 0.36 18.83 -28.04
N ALA A 166 -0.50 19.81 -28.36
CA ALA A 166 -1.30 19.98 -29.56
C ALA A 166 -2.63 19.19 -29.59
N ILE A 167 -3.71 19.86 -29.17
CA ILE A 167 -4.70 20.51 -30.06
C ILE A 167 -5.25 21.75 -29.36
#